data_AF-A0A218PL80-F1
#
_entry.id   AF-A0A218PL80-F1
#
_cell.length_a   1.000
_cell.length_b   1.000
_cell.length_c   1.000
_cell.angle_alpha   90.00
_cell.angle_beta   90.00
_cell.angle_gamma   90.00
#
_symmetry.space_group_name_H-M   'P 1'
#
loop_
_entity.id
_entity.type
_entity.pdbx_description
1 polymer ?
#
loop_
_entity_poly.entity_id
_entity_poly.type
_entity_poly.pdbx_seq_one_letter_code
_entity_poly.pdbx_strand_id
1 'polypeptide(L)' 'MIEWANRELSTLEGQLAFWKSGVARLVNGPYEDDTITRSVIDTLEKHVADWRDLMARHDIPVQQNLSSDKEH' A
#
# COMPACT_ATOMS: atom_id res chain seq x y z
N MET A 1 5.27 -20.15 -7.79
CA MET A 1 5.79 -18.83 -8.25
C MET A 1 4.66 -17.80 -8.24
N ILE A 2 4.14 -17.49 -7.04
CA ILE A 2 3.05 -16.52 -6.74
C ILE A 2 3.51 -15.52 -5.66
N GLU A 3 4.61 -15.82 -4.95
CA GLU A 3 5.16 -15.00 -3.87
C GLU A 3 5.56 -13.61 -4.32
N TRP A 4 6.06 -13.46 -5.55
CA TRP A 4 6.44 -12.15 -6.09
C TRP A 4 5.23 -11.21 -6.20
N ALA A 5 4.04 -11.72 -6.55
CA ALA A 5 2.84 -10.91 -6.70
C ALA A 5 2.27 -10.45 -5.36
N ASN A 6 2.33 -11.32 -4.35
CA ASN A 6 1.96 -10.96 -2.97
C ASN A 6 2.99 -10.01 -2.33
N ARG A 7 4.29 -10.17 -2.64
CA ARG A 7 5.33 -9.24 -2.20
C ARG A 7 5.14 -7.84 -2.78
N GLU A 8 4.75 -7.75 -4.05
CA GLU A 8 4.42 -6.47 -4.68
C GLU A 8 3.20 -5.83 -4.03
N LEU A 9 2.11 -6.59 -3.84
CA LEU A 9 0.92 -6.12 -3.13
C LEU A 9 1.25 -5.58 -1.74
N SER A 10 2.03 -6.33 -0.96
CA SER A 10 2.46 -5.92 0.38
C SER A 10 3.32 -4.65 0.35
N THR A 11 4.12 -4.45 -0.69
CA THR A 11 4.96 -3.25 -0.86
C THR A 11 4.09 -2.03 -1.11
N LEU A 12 3.11 -2.15 -2.02
CA LEU A 12 2.14 -1.09 -2.33
C LEU A 12 1.29 -0.73 -1.11
N GLU A 13 0.81 -1.73 -0.36
CA GLU A 13 0.06 -1.53 0.89
C GLU A 13 0.90 -0.85 1.97
N GLY A 14 2.18 -1.23 2.10
CA GLY A 14 3.12 -0.60 3.03
C GLY A 14 3.40 0.87 2.68
N GLN A 15 3.58 1.19 1.40
CA GLN A 15 3.70 2.56 0.92
C GLN A 15 2.43 3.37 1.21
N LEU A 16 1.26 2.81 0.91
CA LEU A 16 -0.03 3.46 1.18
C LEU A 16 -0.20 3.73 2.68
N ALA A 17 0.12 2.76 3.54
CA ALA A 17 0.08 2.93 4.99
C ALA A 17 1.04 4.03 5.46
N PHE A 18 2.26 4.08 4.92
CA PHE A 18 3.22 5.15 5.21
C PHE A 18 2.66 6.54 4.90
N TRP A 19 2.11 6.74 3.69
CA TRP A 19 1.54 8.03 3.28
C TRP A 19 0.29 8.41 4.09
N LYS A 20 -0.55 7.44 4.47
CA LYS A 20 -1.71 7.66 5.33
C LYS A 20 -1.38 7.92 6.80
N SER A 21 -0.26 7.40 7.30
CA SER A 21 0.13 7.49 8.73
C SER A 21 0.44 8.91 9.21
N GLY A 22 0.60 9.87 8.30
CA GLY A 22 1.01 11.23 8.65
C GLY A 22 2.51 11.39 8.91
N VAL A 23 3.30 10.30 8.96
CA VAL A 23 4.77 10.39 8.96
C VAL A 23 5.28 11.10 7.71
N ALA A 24 4.66 10.85 6.55
CA ALA A 24 4.93 11.61 5.34
C ALA A 24 4.70 13.13 5.50
N ARG A 25 3.72 13.53 6.32
CA ARG A 25 3.44 14.94 6.63
C ARG A 25 4.49 15.58 7.55
N LEU A 26 5.12 14.78 8.41
CA LEU A 26 6.23 15.22 9.26
C LEU A 26 7.54 15.44 8.48
N VAL A 27 7.73 14.71 7.37
CA VAL A 27 8.96 14.77 6.57
C VAL A 27 8.91 15.87 5.48
N ASN A 28 7.73 16.24 4.97
CA ASN A 28 7.60 17.03 3.73
C ASN A 28 7.09 18.50 3.85
N GLY A 29 6.92 19.09 5.04
CA GLY A 29 6.66 20.55 5.19
C GLY A 29 5.18 20.98 5.21
N PRO A 30 4.87 22.30 5.33
CA PRO A 30 3.65 22.79 5.98
C PRO A 30 2.35 22.68 5.16
N TYR A 31 1.48 21.81 5.68
CA TYR A 31 0.02 21.72 5.78
C TYR A 31 -0.99 22.39 4.82
N GLU A 32 -0.82 23.62 4.34
CA GLU A 32 -2.03 24.37 3.90
C GLU A 32 -2.60 23.97 2.53
N ASP A 33 -1.82 23.32 1.67
CA ASP A 33 -2.29 22.81 0.36
C ASP A 33 -1.55 21.53 -0.03
N ASP A 34 -1.55 20.51 0.84
CA ASP A 34 -0.88 19.22 0.57
C ASP A 34 -1.68 18.32 -0.40
N THR A 35 -2.05 18.93 -1.53
CA THR A 35 -2.61 18.34 -2.74
C THR A 35 -1.73 17.25 -3.29
N ILE A 36 -0.41 17.36 -3.11
CA ILE A 36 0.56 16.34 -3.53
C ILE A 36 0.42 15.09 -2.69
N THR A 37 0.43 15.17 -1.36
CA THR A 37 0.23 13.99 -0.50
C THR A 37 -1.13 13.35 -0.76
N ARG A 38 -2.20 14.15 -0.95
CA ARG A 38 -3.50 13.59 -1.34
C ARG A 38 -3.42 12.86 -2.68
N SER A 39 -2.83 13.48 -3.71
CA SER A 39 -2.68 12.85 -5.03
C SER A 39 -1.84 11.58 -4.98
N VAL A 40 -0.80 11.53 -4.14
CA VAL A 40 0.02 10.34 -3.92
C VAL A 40 -0.80 9.23 -3.26
N ILE A 41 -1.59 9.55 -2.23
CA ILE A 41 -2.49 8.58 -1.58
C ILE A 41 -3.50 8.04 -2.59
N ASP A 42 -4.20 8.92 -3.32
CA ASP A 42 -5.22 8.52 -4.30
C ASP A 42 -4.62 7.62 -5.40
N THR A 43 -3.40 7.94 -5.86
CA THR A 43 -2.67 7.14 -6.84
C THR A 43 -2.30 5.76 -6.29
N LEU A 44 -1.82 5.68 -5.04
CA LEU A 44 -1.46 4.42 -4.39
C LEU A 44 -2.70 3.55 -4.11
N GLU A 45 -3.82 4.16 -3.70
CA GLU A 45 -5.09 3.44 -3.52
C GLU A 45 -5.55 2.80 -4.83
N LYS A 46 -5.52 3.56 -5.92
CA LYS A 46 -5.83 3.04 -7.24
C LYS A 46 -4.88 1.91 -7.64
N HIS A 47 -3.58 2.07 -7.43
CA HIS A 47 -2.59 1.04 -7.79
C HIS A 47 -2.83 -0.26 -7.00
N VAL A 48 -3.09 -0.18 -5.70
CA VAL A 48 -3.44 -1.36 -4.88
C VAL A 48 -4.70 -2.05 -5.40
N ALA A 49 -5.73 -1.28 -5.78
CA ALA A 49 -6.96 -1.83 -6.34
C ALA A 49 -6.72 -2.52 -7.70
N ASP A 50 -6.00 -1.87 -8.60
CA ASP A 50 -5.65 -2.41 -9.93
C ASP A 50 -4.82 -3.69 -9.79
N TRP A 51 -3.89 -3.75 -8.84
CA TRP A 51 -3.07 -4.93 -8.57
C TRP A 51 -3.90 -6.10 -8.04
N ARG A 52 -4.81 -5.85 -7.10
CA ARG A 52 -5.73 -6.89 -6.59
C ARG A 52 -6.64 -7.43 -7.68
N ASP A 53 -7.14 -6.57 -8.56
CA ASP A 53 -7.95 -6.99 -9.71
C ASP A 53 -7.13 -7.86 -10.68
N LEU A 54 -5.89 -7.47 -10.97
CA LEU A 54 -4.98 -8.28 -11.78
C LEU A 54 -4.73 -9.66 -11.15
N MET A 55 -4.46 -9.71 -9.85
CA MET A 55 -4.28 -10.97 -9.12
C MET A 55 -5.54 -11.86 -9.20
N ALA A 56 -6.72 -11.26 -9.04
CA ALA A 56 -7.99 -11.99 -9.14
C ALA A 56 -8.23 -12.57 -10.54
N ARG A 57 -7.93 -11.82 -11.61
CA ARG A 57 -8.05 -12.31 -13.00
C ARG A 57 -7.14 -13.49 -13.34
N HIS A 58 -6.07 -13.67 -12.56
CA HIS A 58 -5.10 -14.76 -12.73
C HIS A 58 -5.23 -15.86 -11.65
N ASP A 59 -6.33 -15.87 -10.89
CA ASP A 59 -6.59 -16.83 -9.80
C ASP A 59 -5.46 -16.87 -8.75
N ILE A 60 -4.80 -15.73 -8.53
CA ILE A 60 -3.72 -15.60 -7.55
C ILE A 60 -4.33 -15.26 -6.18
N PRO A 61 -4.23 -16.15 -5.17
CA PRO A 61 -4.74 -15.84 -3.85
C PRO A 61 -3.91 -14.72 -3.21
N VAL A 62 -4.62 -13.71 -2.69
CA VAL A 62 -4.03 -12.68 -1.85
C VAL A 62 -3.71 -13.29 -0.49
N GLN A 63 -2.43 -13.33 -0.17
CA GLN A 63 -1.95 -13.65 1.16
C GLN A 63 -2.16 -12.42 2.02
N GLN A 64 -3.10 -12.48 2.94
CA GLN A 64 -3.11 -11.53 4.04
C GLN A 64 -1.80 -11.76 4.79
N ASN A 65 -0.90 -10.78 4.75
CA ASN A 65 0.22 -10.78 5.68
C ASN A 65 -0.40 -10.75 7.07
N LEU A 66 -0.48 -11.93 7.70
CA LEU A 66 -0.57 -12.05 9.14
C LEU A 66 0.61 -11.22 9.64
N SER A 67 0.32 -10.00 10.11
CA SER A 67 1.19 -9.34 11.08
C SER A 67 1.62 -10.43 12.04
N SER A 68 2.93 -10.64 12.11
CA SER A 68 3.54 -11.73 12.86
C SER A 68 3.15 -11.61 14.34
N ASP A 69 1.99 -12.14 14.72
CA ASP A 69 1.62 -12.49 16.09
C ASP A 69 2.40 -13.77 16.45
N LYS A 70 3.71 -13.57 16.57
CA LYS A 70 4.64 -14.45 17.26
C LYS A 70 5.59 -13.57 18.06
N GLU A 71 5.03 -12.92 19.08
CA GLU A 71 5.76 -12.54 20.29
C GLU A 71 5.13 -13.40 21.41
N HIS A 72 5.76 -14.54 21.74
CA HIS A 72 6.59 -14.76 22.93
C HIS A 72 5.84 -14.65 24.26
#